data_AF-A0A1W9YXE2-F1
#
_entry.id   AF-A0A1W9YXE2-F1
#
_cell.length_a   1.000
_cell.length_b   1.000
_cell.length_c   1.000
_cell.angle_alpha   90.00
_cell.angle_beta   90.00
_cell.angle_gamma   90.00
#
_symmetry.space_group_name_H-M   'P 1'
#
loop_
_entity.id
_entity.type
_entity.pdbx_description
1 polymer ?
#
loop_
_entity_poly.entity_id
_entity_poly.type
_entity_poly.pdbx_seq_one_letter_code
_entity_poly.pdbx_strand_id
1 'polypeptide(L)'
;MYKEWLDNAQRQGVPPETIVDIARTHNITPSSFDVLKDMPRAKDPDGKTFFQLPKGTSGEDARKAVVMTYIFNAGTDYGEGTPNDFTPEPYSAQEVQRIIDRQAANSWTYDEDVPFILNADGALMTTPNGMLMGMGGNWVQDQFSWKGGTAWGDIFMENIDHGHNPTEQLTQIIESGRSWNVGEDGVPKAGSLDLDRLLHHEEMHSRQWADKGYLGMLWAAMTDSDGIEKEAGLGDGGYR
;
A
#
# COMPACT_ATOMS: atom_id res chain seq x y z
N MET A 1 14.53 0.14 -15.14
CA MET A 1 13.80 -0.55 -14.05
C MET A 1 14.52 -1.79 -13.54
N TYR A 2 14.81 -2.84 -14.32
CA TYR A 2 15.54 -4.01 -13.78
C TYR A 2 16.88 -3.65 -13.11
N LYS A 3 17.68 -2.78 -13.74
CA LYS A 3 18.90 -2.25 -13.13
C LYS A 3 18.63 -1.44 -11.86
N GLU A 4 17.61 -0.59 -11.88
CA GLU A 4 17.21 0.21 -10.71
C GLU A 4 16.78 -0.68 -9.54
N TRP A 5 16.14 -1.83 -9.79
CA TRP A 5 15.86 -2.82 -8.75
C TRP A 5 17.15 -3.36 -8.12
N LEU A 6 18.17 -3.70 -8.92
CA LEU A 6 19.46 -4.13 -8.38
C LEU A 6 20.16 -3.02 -7.58
N ASP A 7 20.07 -1.78 -8.05
CA ASP A 7 20.62 -0.61 -7.35
C ASP A 7 19.89 -0.38 -6.01
N ASN A 8 18.55 -0.53 -5.98
CA ASN A 8 17.75 -0.45 -4.75
C ASN A 8 18.11 -1.59 -3.78
N ALA A 9 18.22 -2.83 -4.27
CA ALA A 9 18.61 -3.97 -3.47
C ALA A 9 20.01 -3.78 -2.85
N GLN A 10 20.96 -3.24 -3.62
CA GLN A 10 22.28 -2.89 -3.11
C GLN A 10 22.20 -1.80 -2.03
N ARG A 11 21.40 -0.74 -2.24
CA ARG A 11 21.18 0.33 -1.26
C ARG A 11 20.63 -0.21 0.06
N GLN A 12 19.70 -1.16 -0.02
CA GLN A 12 19.07 -1.82 1.11
C GLN A 12 19.90 -2.96 1.72
N GLY A 13 21.12 -3.18 1.24
CA GLY A 13 21.99 -4.25 1.76
C GLY A 13 21.45 -5.66 1.51
N VAL A 14 20.55 -5.84 0.55
CA VAL A 14 19.95 -7.13 0.21
C VAL A 14 21.02 -8.05 -0.37
N PRO A 15 21.20 -9.27 0.18
CA PRO A 15 22.16 -10.22 -0.34
C PRO A 15 21.83 -10.65 -1.78
N PRO A 16 22.83 -10.81 -2.68
CA PRO A 16 22.59 -11.22 -4.06
C PRO A 16 21.82 -12.55 -4.19
N GLU A 17 22.02 -13.48 -3.26
CA GLU A 17 21.30 -14.75 -3.21
C GLU A 17 19.78 -14.57 -3.05
N THR A 18 19.35 -13.57 -2.29
CA THR A 18 17.93 -13.23 -2.11
C THR A 18 17.32 -12.73 -3.43
N ILE A 19 18.05 -11.88 -4.15
CA ILE A 19 17.62 -11.36 -5.47
C ILE A 19 17.47 -12.52 -6.46
N VAL A 20 18.45 -13.44 -6.48
CA VAL A 20 18.42 -14.63 -7.35
C VAL A 20 17.27 -15.56 -6.98
N ASP A 21 16.99 -15.74 -5.69
CA ASP A 21 15.90 -16.59 -5.22
C ASP A 21 14.53 -16.02 -5.62
N ILE A 22 14.28 -14.73 -5.38
CA ILE A 22 13.06 -14.04 -5.85
C ILE A 22 12.91 -14.18 -7.35
N ALA A 23 13.98 -13.92 -8.11
CA ALA A 23 13.92 -13.99 -9.57
C ALA A 23 13.62 -15.39 -10.09
N ARG A 24 14.17 -16.44 -9.47
CA ARG A 24 13.93 -17.83 -9.89
C ARG A 24 12.55 -18.32 -9.48
N THR A 25 12.16 -18.08 -8.24
CA THR A 25 10.89 -18.56 -7.68
C THR A 25 9.70 -17.93 -8.39
N HIS A 26 9.75 -16.61 -8.66
CA HIS A 26 8.66 -15.85 -9.27
C HIS A 26 8.87 -15.55 -10.75
N ASN A 27 9.88 -16.16 -11.38
CA ASN A 27 10.24 -15.96 -12.79
C ASN A 27 10.37 -14.46 -13.17
N ILE A 28 11.05 -13.68 -12.32
CA ILE A 28 11.25 -12.25 -12.54
C ILE A 28 12.33 -12.06 -13.61
N THR A 29 11.93 -11.43 -14.70
CA THR A 29 12.81 -11.05 -15.80
C THR A 29 12.80 -9.52 -15.97
N PRO A 30 13.68 -8.95 -16.82
CA PRO A 30 13.63 -7.53 -17.09
C PRO A 30 12.26 -7.03 -17.57
N SER A 31 11.52 -7.83 -18.36
CA SER A 31 10.19 -7.47 -18.86
C SER A 31 9.09 -7.56 -17.79
N SER A 32 9.34 -8.20 -16.64
CA SER A 32 8.37 -8.20 -15.53
C SER A 32 8.07 -6.78 -15.06
N PHE A 33 9.05 -5.87 -15.14
CA PHE A 33 8.93 -4.47 -14.75
C PHE A 33 8.24 -3.58 -15.79
N ASP A 34 7.92 -4.09 -16.99
CA ASP A 34 7.30 -3.28 -18.05
C ASP A 34 5.95 -2.71 -17.61
N VAL A 35 5.23 -3.38 -16.70
CA VAL A 35 3.97 -2.90 -16.12
C VAL A 35 4.12 -1.54 -15.41
N LEU A 36 5.30 -1.24 -14.86
CA LEU A 36 5.54 0.01 -14.13
C LEU A 36 6.08 1.14 -15.01
N LYS A 37 6.56 0.81 -16.22
CA LYS A 37 7.47 1.67 -17.00
C LYS A 37 6.91 3.08 -17.27
N ASP A 38 5.64 3.14 -17.62
CA ASP A 38 4.95 4.36 -18.03
C ASP A 38 4.03 4.92 -16.92
N MET A 39 4.10 4.34 -15.72
CA MET A 39 3.35 4.84 -14.55
C MET A 39 4.07 6.07 -13.97
N PRO A 40 3.36 7.17 -13.68
CA PRO A 40 3.90 8.28 -12.90
C PRO A 40 4.44 7.79 -11.56
N ARG A 41 5.55 8.40 -11.10
CA ARG A 41 6.24 7.99 -9.88
C ARG A 41 6.21 9.10 -8.84
N ALA A 42 5.97 8.74 -7.60
CA ALA A 42 6.25 9.57 -6.43
C ALA A 42 7.34 8.88 -5.60
N LYS A 43 8.19 9.68 -4.95
CA LYS A 43 9.24 9.15 -4.06
C LYS A 43 9.10 9.75 -2.68
N ASP A 44 9.27 8.91 -1.67
CA ASP A 44 9.34 9.38 -0.30
C ASP A 44 10.75 9.90 0.04
N PRO A 45 10.94 10.50 1.23
CA PRO A 45 12.24 11.00 1.68
C PRO A 45 13.36 9.94 1.76
N ASP A 46 13.00 8.67 1.93
CA ASP A 46 13.94 7.54 2.02
C ASP A 46 14.27 6.94 0.64
N GLY A 47 13.65 7.46 -0.42
CA GLY A 47 13.86 7.06 -1.80
C GLY A 47 13.02 5.87 -2.27
N LYS A 48 12.07 5.39 -1.46
CA LYS A 48 11.07 4.39 -1.87
C LYS A 48 10.18 5.01 -2.94
N THR A 49 9.82 4.20 -3.94
CA THR A 49 9.09 4.63 -5.13
C THR A 49 7.69 4.03 -5.13
N PHE A 50 6.71 4.90 -5.32
CA PHE A 50 5.30 4.59 -5.49
C PHE A 50 4.94 4.84 -6.94
N PHE A 51 4.07 4.00 -7.52
CA PHE A 51 3.64 4.15 -8.92
C PHE A 51 2.14 4.38 -9.00
N GLN A 52 1.76 5.47 -9.65
CA GLN A 52 0.36 5.80 -9.90
C GLN A 52 -0.21 4.91 -11.00
N LEU A 53 -1.36 4.30 -10.73
CA LEU A 53 -2.11 3.55 -11.73
C LEU A 53 -2.80 4.52 -12.71
N PRO A 54 -2.53 4.43 -14.03
CA PRO A 54 -3.25 5.22 -15.03
C PRO A 54 -4.75 4.88 -15.06
N LYS A 55 -5.59 5.83 -15.47
CA LYS A 55 -7.01 5.57 -15.73
C LYS A 55 -7.16 4.44 -16.76
N GLY A 56 -8.06 3.50 -16.47
CA GLY A 56 -8.28 2.32 -17.33
C GLY A 56 -7.28 1.18 -17.14
N THR A 57 -6.39 1.25 -16.14
CA THR A 57 -5.55 0.11 -15.74
C THR A 57 -6.44 -1.09 -15.38
N SER A 58 -6.12 -2.25 -15.92
CA SER A 58 -6.84 -3.48 -15.63
C SER A 58 -6.55 -3.98 -14.21
N GLY A 59 -7.45 -4.77 -13.62
CA GLY A 59 -7.20 -5.43 -12.33
C GLY A 59 -5.97 -6.34 -12.34
N GLU A 60 -5.72 -7.03 -13.46
CA GLU A 60 -4.52 -7.86 -13.64
C GLU A 60 -3.23 -7.02 -13.63
N ASP A 61 -3.20 -5.93 -14.41
CA ASP A 61 -2.05 -5.03 -14.43
C ASP A 61 -1.84 -4.35 -13.07
N ALA A 62 -2.91 -4.01 -12.36
CA ALA A 62 -2.82 -3.46 -11.01
C ALA A 62 -2.21 -4.47 -10.02
N ARG A 63 -2.67 -5.74 -10.01
CA ARG A 63 -2.07 -6.81 -9.19
C ARG A 63 -0.58 -6.94 -9.46
N LYS A 64 -0.23 -7.02 -10.74
CA LYS A 64 1.17 -7.14 -11.18
C LYS A 64 1.99 -5.92 -10.78
N ALA A 65 1.45 -4.71 -10.96
CA ALA A 65 2.13 -3.47 -10.58
C ALA A 65 2.41 -3.41 -9.08
N VAL A 66 1.47 -3.82 -8.23
CA VAL A 66 1.66 -3.89 -6.79
C VAL A 66 2.82 -4.82 -6.40
N VAL A 67 2.83 -6.06 -6.91
CA VAL A 67 3.91 -7.02 -6.65
C VAL A 67 5.25 -6.50 -7.17
N MET A 68 5.26 -5.97 -8.39
CA MET A 68 6.48 -5.42 -8.99
C MET A 68 6.98 -4.19 -8.25
N THR A 69 6.12 -3.41 -7.59
CA THR A 69 6.50 -2.25 -6.77
C THR A 69 7.20 -2.68 -5.48
N TYR A 70 6.67 -3.69 -4.78
CA TYR A 70 7.37 -4.30 -3.64
C TYR A 70 8.75 -4.82 -4.05
N ILE A 71 8.82 -5.60 -5.15
CA ILE A 71 10.08 -6.13 -5.66
C ILE A 71 11.03 -5.00 -6.01
N PHE A 72 10.58 -3.99 -6.76
CA PHE A 72 11.38 -2.86 -7.21
C PHE A 72 12.05 -2.11 -6.06
N ASN A 73 11.35 -1.91 -4.94
CA ASN A 73 11.86 -1.19 -3.77
C ASN A 73 12.85 -1.99 -2.94
N ALA A 74 12.83 -3.32 -3.06
CA ALA A 74 13.70 -4.25 -2.35
C ALA A 74 13.55 -4.20 -0.81
N GLY A 75 12.32 -3.96 -0.34
CA GLY A 75 11.97 -3.89 1.08
C GLY A 75 11.07 -2.69 1.42
N THR A 76 10.60 -2.69 2.67
CA THR A 76 9.93 -1.59 3.35
C THR A 76 10.87 -1.16 4.47
N ASP A 77 11.17 0.13 4.63
CA ASP A 77 12.09 0.60 5.70
C ASP A 77 11.46 0.48 7.11
N TYR A 78 10.30 -0.18 7.20
CA TYR A 78 9.57 -0.51 8.40
C TYR A 78 10.48 -1.27 9.36
N GLY A 79 10.49 -0.87 10.62
CA GLY A 79 11.43 -1.37 11.61
C GLY A 79 12.58 -0.43 11.93
N GLU A 80 12.88 0.54 11.07
CA GLU A 80 14.02 1.43 11.26
C GLU A 80 13.69 2.64 12.15
N GLY A 81 14.64 3.03 13.00
CA GLY A 81 14.64 4.30 13.74
C GLY A 81 13.72 4.42 14.97
N THR A 82 12.49 3.91 14.93
CA THR A 82 11.50 4.06 16.03
C THR A 82 10.90 2.73 16.49
N PRO A 83 10.33 2.64 17.71
CA PRO A 83 9.64 1.43 18.16
C PRO A 83 8.41 1.15 17.31
N ASN A 84 8.35 -0.06 16.75
CA ASN A 84 7.24 -0.55 15.95
C ASN A 84 6.52 -1.69 16.67
N ASP A 85 5.29 -1.98 16.28
CA ASP A 85 4.47 -3.01 16.94
C ASP A 85 4.80 -4.43 16.46
N PHE A 86 5.39 -4.56 15.26
CA PHE A 86 5.77 -5.84 14.67
C PHE A 86 7.25 -5.90 14.31
N THR A 87 7.73 -7.14 14.16
CA THR A 87 9.03 -7.39 13.55
C THR A 87 8.90 -7.25 12.04
N PRO A 88 9.81 -6.52 11.37
CA PRO A 88 9.77 -6.38 9.92
C PRO A 88 9.89 -7.72 9.21
N GLU A 89 9.05 -7.93 8.19
CA GLU A 89 9.15 -9.11 7.33
C GLU A 89 10.39 -8.99 6.43
N PRO A 90 11.19 -10.06 6.30
CA PRO A 90 12.39 -10.00 5.49
C PRO A 90 12.04 -9.93 4.00
N TYR A 91 12.75 -9.07 3.26
CA TYR A 91 12.68 -9.07 1.80
C TYR A 91 13.12 -10.43 1.24
N SER A 92 12.17 -11.19 0.68
CA SER A 92 12.39 -12.60 0.33
C SER A 92 11.37 -13.11 -0.70
N ALA A 93 11.66 -14.26 -1.31
CA ALA A 93 10.72 -14.92 -2.22
C ALA A 93 9.44 -15.37 -1.50
N GLN A 94 9.54 -15.74 -0.22
CA GLN A 94 8.39 -16.10 0.60
C GLN A 94 7.47 -14.90 0.83
N GLU A 95 8.03 -13.72 1.08
CA GLU A 95 7.24 -12.51 1.29
C GLU A 95 6.55 -12.06 0.00
N VAL A 96 7.22 -12.18 -1.15
CA VAL A 96 6.58 -11.98 -2.46
C VAL A 96 5.40 -12.94 -2.66
N GLN A 97 5.56 -14.22 -2.30
CA GLN A 97 4.47 -15.20 -2.40
C GLN A 97 3.31 -14.85 -1.46
N ARG A 98 3.60 -14.40 -0.24
CA ARG A 98 2.57 -13.97 0.72
C ARG A 98 1.73 -12.83 0.17
N ILE A 99 2.35 -11.84 -0.48
CA ILE A 99 1.65 -10.74 -1.15
C ILE A 99 0.75 -11.30 -2.27
N ILE A 100 1.27 -12.18 -3.12
CA ILE A 100 0.47 -12.81 -4.20
C ILE A 100 -0.72 -13.58 -3.65
N ASP A 101 -0.52 -14.37 -2.59
CA ASP A 101 -1.60 -15.14 -1.95
C ASP A 101 -2.65 -14.21 -1.32
N ARG A 102 -2.22 -13.12 -0.69
CA ARG A 102 -3.11 -12.08 -0.15
C ARG A 102 -3.93 -11.41 -1.25
N GLN A 103 -3.31 -11.08 -2.39
CA GLN A 103 -4.02 -10.53 -3.57
C GLN A 103 -5.08 -11.49 -4.12
N ALA A 104 -4.80 -12.80 -4.09
CA ALA A 104 -5.74 -13.82 -4.51
C ALA A 104 -6.91 -13.95 -3.53
N ALA A 105 -6.65 -13.88 -2.23
CA ALA A 105 -7.69 -13.89 -1.21
C ALA A 105 -8.56 -12.61 -1.27
N ASN A 106 -7.95 -11.47 -1.56
CA ASN A 106 -8.61 -10.16 -1.73
C ASN A 106 -8.93 -9.84 -3.20
N SER A 107 -9.29 -10.84 -4.03
CA SER A 107 -9.38 -10.66 -5.49
C SER A 107 -10.36 -9.56 -5.93
N TRP A 108 -11.44 -9.35 -5.17
CA TRP A 108 -12.44 -8.31 -5.43
C TRP A 108 -11.83 -6.90 -5.47
N THR A 109 -10.77 -6.64 -4.69
CA THR A 109 -10.03 -5.37 -4.72
C THR A 109 -9.57 -5.06 -6.14
N TYR A 110 -9.05 -6.05 -6.83
CA TYR A 110 -8.47 -5.86 -8.14
C TYR A 110 -9.49 -6.05 -9.27
N ASP A 111 -10.41 -6.99 -9.12
CA ASP A 111 -11.41 -7.32 -10.13
C ASP A 111 -12.54 -6.27 -10.20
N GLU A 112 -12.86 -5.61 -9.09
CA GLU A 112 -14.00 -4.69 -8.96
C GLU A 112 -13.58 -3.28 -8.50
N ASP A 113 -12.83 -3.16 -7.41
CA ASP A 113 -12.60 -1.84 -6.77
C ASP A 113 -11.61 -0.97 -7.57
N VAL A 114 -10.51 -1.55 -8.06
CA VAL A 114 -9.54 -0.84 -8.92
C VAL A 114 -10.21 -0.20 -10.14
N PRO A 115 -10.93 -0.93 -11.01
CA PRO A 115 -11.58 -0.32 -12.15
C PRO A 115 -12.68 0.66 -11.73
N PHE A 116 -13.37 0.41 -10.62
CA PHE A 116 -14.37 1.34 -10.09
C PHE A 116 -13.77 2.70 -9.73
N ILE A 117 -12.71 2.72 -8.89
CA ILE A 117 -12.08 3.95 -8.40
C ILE A 117 -11.45 4.74 -9.54
N LEU A 118 -10.71 4.08 -10.43
CA LEU A 118 -10.05 4.75 -11.55
C LEU A 118 -11.05 5.35 -12.57
N ASN A 119 -12.26 4.79 -12.65
CA ASN A 119 -13.33 5.33 -13.50
C ASN A 119 -14.14 6.44 -12.82
N ALA A 120 -14.18 6.49 -11.49
CA ALA A 120 -14.88 7.49 -10.67
C ALA A 120 -14.01 8.73 -10.34
N ASP A 121 -13.00 9.03 -11.17
CA ASP A 121 -12.04 10.13 -11.00
C ASP A 121 -11.23 10.10 -9.68
N GLY A 122 -11.15 8.92 -9.04
CA GLY A 122 -10.20 8.66 -7.97
C GLY A 122 -8.78 8.41 -8.49
N ALA A 123 -7.84 8.33 -7.55
CA ALA A 123 -6.45 7.99 -7.82
C ALA A 123 -6.02 6.80 -6.96
N LEU A 124 -5.22 5.92 -7.54
CA LEU A 124 -4.60 4.78 -6.87
C LEU A 124 -3.09 4.81 -7.12
N MET A 125 -2.32 4.51 -6.08
CA MET A 125 -0.88 4.31 -6.14
C MET A 125 -0.51 2.97 -5.53
N THR A 126 0.45 2.29 -6.14
CA THR A 126 1.11 1.12 -5.57
C THR A 126 2.06 1.53 -4.46
N THR A 127 2.16 0.71 -3.42
CA THR A 127 3.00 0.98 -2.25
C THR A 127 4.16 -0.02 -2.16
N PRO A 128 5.29 0.36 -1.52
CA PRO A 128 6.37 -0.56 -1.20
C PRO A 128 5.95 -1.76 -0.34
N ASN A 129 4.86 -1.65 0.44
CA ASN A 129 4.31 -2.70 1.31
C ASN A 129 3.51 -3.77 0.53
N GLY A 130 3.48 -3.68 -0.80
CA GLY A 130 2.80 -4.64 -1.65
C GLY A 130 1.29 -4.51 -1.61
N MET A 131 0.74 -3.34 -1.29
CA MET A 131 -0.69 -3.02 -1.37
C MET A 131 -0.93 -1.73 -2.20
N LEU A 132 -2.19 -1.31 -2.33
CA LEU A 132 -2.56 -0.04 -2.93
C LEU A 132 -2.85 1.00 -1.84
N MET A 133 -2.55 2.26 -2.13
CA MET A 133 -3.12 3.41 -1.43
C MET A 133 -3.95 4.24 -2.41
N GLY A 134 -5.03 4.84 -1.93
CA GLY A 134 -6.01 5.47 -2.79
C GLY A 134 -6.66 6.69 -2.18
N MET A 135 -7.19 7.53 -3.04
CA MET A 135 -8.04 8.67 -2.69
C MET A 135 -9.14 8.77 -3.75
N GLY A 136 -10.39 8.99 -3.34
CA GLY A 136 -11.54 8.93 -4.26
C GLY A 136 -12.62 9.93 -3.93
N GLY A 137 -13.29 10.44 -4.98
CA GLY A 137 -14.38 11.41 -4.91
C GLY A 137 -15.71 10.80 -4.46
N ASN A 138 -16.29 11.40 -3.42
CA ASN A 138 -17.68 11.36 -2.93
C ASN A 138 -18.44 10.04 -2.69
N TRP A 139 -18.14 8.88 -3.30
CA TRP A 139 -18.94 7.65 -3.11
C TRP A 139 -18.33 6.65 -2.13
N VAL A 140 -17.03 6.37 -2.23
CA VAL A 140 -16.39 5.29 -1.42
C VAL A 140 -16.37 5.66 0.06
N GLN A 141 -16.39 6.97 0.33
CA GLN A 141 -16.47 7.58 1.66
C GLN A 141 -17.81 7.31 2.38
N ASP A 142 -18.93 7.18 1.65
CA ASP A 142 -20.27 7.05 2.24
C ASP A 142 -20.53 5.65 2.83
N GLN A 143 -19.76 4.63 2.44
CA GLN A 143 -19.99 3.27 2.95
C GLN A 143 -19.26 2.97 4.26
N PHE A 144 -18.08 3.57 4.52
CA PHE A 144 -17.25 3.17 5.67
C PHE A 144 -16.41 4.29 6.29
N SER A 145 -16.99 5.50 6.46
CA SER A 145 -16.36 6.60 7.22
C SER A 145 -16.15 6.25 8.71
N TRP A 146 -15.10 5.48 9.04
CA TRP A 146 -14.62 5.27 10.40
C TRP A 146 -13.13 5.64 10.45
N LYS A 147 -12.84 6.81 11.06
CA LYS A 147 -11.54 7.30 11.54
C LYS A 147 -10.33 7.28 10.57
N GLY A 148 -10.16 8.35 9.80
CA GLY A 148 -8.85 8.76 9.25
C GLY A 148 -8.38 8.05 7.97
N GLY A 149 -8.91 6.87 7.68
CA GLY A 149 -8.66 6.07 6.49
C GLY A 149 -9.09 4.64 6.78
N THR A 150 -9.28 3.81 5.77
CA THR A 150 -9.67 2.42 6.00
C THR A 150 -9.08 1.52 4.93
N ALA A 151 -8.35 0.50 5.35
CA ALA A 151 -7.99 -0.61 4.47
C ALA A 151 -9.25 -1.40 4.06
N TRP A 152 -9.46 -1.53 2.76
CA TRP A 152 -10.52 -2.29 2.11
C TRP A 152 -9.91 -3.34 1.18
N GLY A 153 -9.90 -4.60 1.65
CA GLY A 153 -9.10 -5.64 0.99
C GLY A 153 -7.63 -5.20 0.92
N ASP A 154 -7.13 -4.98 -0.29
CA ASP A 154 -5.74 -4.57 -0.56
C ASP A 154 -5.55 -3.05 -0.83
N ILE A 155 -6.57 -2.21 -0.57
CA ILE A 155 -6.49 -0.75 -0.76
C ILE A 155 -6.61 -0.02 0.57
N PHE A 156 -5.61 0.76 0.95
CA PHE A 156 -5.74 1.79 1.97
C PHE A 156 -6.35 3.06 1.37
N MET A 157 -7.56 3.43 1.78
CA MET A 157 -8.22 4.64 1.32
C MET A 157 -7.98 5.80 2.29
N GLU A 158 -7.25 6.82 1.84
CA GLU A 158 -7.02 8.07 2.57
C GLU A 158 -8.30 8.89 2.64
N ASN A 159 -8.72 9.25 3.86
CA ASN A 159 -9.96 9.99 4.10
C ASN A 159 -9.71 11.50 4.26
N ILE A 160 -9.04 12.08 3.27
CA ILE A 160 -8.62 13.50 3.26
C ILE A 160 -9.09 14.16 1.95
N ASP A 161 -10.33 13.92 1.53
CA ASP A 161 -10.82 14.48 0.27
C ASP A 161 -11.52 15.82 0.45
N HIS A 162 -10.78 16.90 0.25
CA HIS A 162 -11.34 18.27 0.22
C HIS A 162 -10.91 19.06 -1.03
N GLY A 163 -10.46 18.40 -2.11
CA GLY A 163 -9.89 19.11 -3.25
C GLY A 163 -9.96 18.42 -4.61
N HIS A 164 -10.12 19.23 -5.66
CA HIS A 164 -9.97 18.80 -7.05
C HIS A 164 -8.50 18.48 -7.35
N ASN A 165 -8.01 17.26 -7.04
CA ASN A 165 -6.84 16.57 -7.64
C ASN A 165 -6.29 15.46 -6.69
N PRO A 166 -6.92 14.28 -6.61
CA PRO A 166 -6.51 13.20 -5.69
C PRO A 166 -5.09 12.68 -5.96
N THR A 167 -4.61 12.78 -7.20
CA THR A 167 -3.25 12.39 -7.58
C THR A 167 -2.20 13.27 -6.90
N GLU A 168 -2.39 14.58 -6.95
CA GLU A 168 -1.46 15.55 -6.38
C GLU A 168 -1.41 15.41 -4.86
N GLN A 169 -2.55 15.18 -4.21
CA GLN A 169 -2.59 14.97 -2.77
C GLN A 169 -1.87 13.68 -2.34
N LEU A 170 -2.12 12.56 -3.01
CA LEU A 170 -1.36 11.32 -2.75
C LEU A 170 0.14 11.52 -2.96
N THR A 171 0.53 12.28 -4.00
CA THR A 171 1.94 12.63 -4.25
C THR A 171 2.52 13.43 -3.09
N GLN A 172 1.82 14.44 -2.58
CA GLN A 172 2.27 15.26 -1.45
C GLN A 172 2.40 14.44 -0.15
N ILE A 173 1.47 13.51 0.10
CA ILE A 173 1.55 12.58 1.23
C ILE A 173 2.84 11.76 1.14
N ILE A 174 3.07 11.12 -0.01
CA ILE A 174 4.26 10.29 -0.26
C ILE A 174 5.55 11.10 -0.11
N GLU A 175 5.63 12.25 -0.77
CA GLU A 175 6.83 13.11 -0.75
C GLU A 175 7.14 13.64 0.66
N SER A 176 6.13 13.75 1.52
CA SER A 176 6.33 14.13 2.92
C SER A 176 6.87 12.99 3.79
N GLY A 177 6.64 11.73 3.40
CA GLY A 177 6.95 10.54 4.20
C GLY A 177 6.15 10.46 5.52
N ARG A 178 5.04 11.19 5.62
CA ARG A 178 4.20 11.26 6.84
C ARG A 178 2.75 10.97 6.49
N SER A 179 2.01 10.43 7.45
CA SER A 179 0.55 10.43 7.37
C SER A 179 0.04 11.86 7.36
N TRP A 180 -1.05 12.12 6.65
CA TRP A 180 -1.70 13.42 6.67
C TRP A 180 -2.99 13.33 7.48
N ASN A 181 -3.42 14.45 8.02
CA ASN A 181 -4.69 14.56 8.75
C ASN A 181 -5.34 15.89 8.40
N VAL A 182 -6.66 15.94 8.53
CA VAL A 182 -7.43 17.18 8.43
C VAL A 182 -7.80 17.64 9.84
N GLY A 183 -7.33 18.83 10.21
CA GLY A 183 -7.72 19.48 11.46
C GLY A 183 -9.06 20.20 11.36
N GLU A 184 -9.47 20.88 12.43
CA GLU A 184 -10.72 21.67 12.47
C GLU A 184 -10.79 22.78 11.40
N ASP A 185 -9.64 23.22 10.86
CA ASP A 185 -9.56 24.21 9.80
C ASP A 185 -9.82 23.66 8.40
N GLY A 186 -10.06 22.34 8.28
CA GLY A 186 -10.36 21.67 7.01
C GLY A 186 -9.17 21.59 6.06
N VAL A 187 -7.97 21.96 6.48
CA VAL A 187 -6.76 21.96 5.64
C VAL A 187 -5.97 20.67 5.88
N PRO A 188 -5.74 19.85 4.84
CA PRO A 188 -4.84 18.70 4.92
C PRO A 188 -3.43 19.12 5.32
N LYS A 189 -2.86 18.47 6.35
CA LYS A 189 -1.49 18.74 6.80
C LYS A 189 -0.79 17.44 7.16
N ALA A 190 0.52 17.40 6.92
CA ALA A 190 1.38 16.35 7.40
C ALA A 190 1.32 16.25 8.93
N GLY A 191 1.02 15.06 9.41
CA GLY A 191 1.07 14.67 10.81
C GLY A 191 2.48 14.27 11.24
N SER A 192 2.57 13.66 12.42
CA SER A 192 3.84 13.18 12.99
C SER A 192 4.11 11.71 12.71
N LEU A 193 3.10 10.92 12.35
CA LEU A 193 3.23 9.50 12.08
C LEU A 193 3.98 9.28 10.77
N ASP A 194 4.95 8.36 10.81
CA ASP A 194 5.71 7.92 9.66
C ASP A 194 4.80 7.16 8.69
N LEU A 195 4.90 7.47 7.38
CA LEU A 195 4.03 6.87 6.38
C LEU A 195 4.27 5.36 6.24
N ASP A 196 5.50 4.87 6.39
CA ASP A 196 5.78 3.44 6.25
C ASP A 196 5.21 2.65 7.43
N ARG A 197 5.22 3.24 8.63
CA ARG A 197 4.52 2.68 9.80
C ARG A 197 3.01 2.61 9.60
N LEU A 198 2.42 3.68 9.08
CA LEU A 198 0.99 3.68 8.73
C LEU A 198 0.69 2.60 7.68
N LEU A 199 1.43 2.56 6.57
CA LEU A 199 1.21 1.58 5.52
C LEU A 199 1.42 0.14 5.99
N HIS A 200 2.32 -0.10 6.95
CA HIS A 200 2.44 -1.41 7.57
C HIS A 200 1.20 -1.76 8.41
N HIS A 201 0.68 -0.83 9.21
CA HIS A 201 -0.57 -1.00 9.95
C HIS A 201 -1.74 -1.32 9.01
N GLU A 202 -1.88 -0.58 7.90
CA GLU A 202 -2.92 -0.83 6.91
C GLU A 202 -2.72 -2.16 6.16
N GLU A 203 -1.47 -2.58 5.94
CA GLU A 203 -1.16 -3.89 5.38
C GLU A 203 -1.60 -5.03 6.32
N MET A 204 -1.51 -4.84 7.64
CA MET A 204 -2.04 -5.79 8.61
C MET A 204 -3.57 -5.92 8.50
N HIS A 205 -4.28 -4.83 8.25
CA HIS A 205 -5.71 -4.91 7.92
C HIS A 205 -5.96 -5.64 6.61
N SER A 206 -5.14 -5.46 5.57
CA SER A 206 -5.22 -6.25 4.35
C SER A 206 -5.03 -7.75 4.59
N ARG A 207 -4.16 -8.14 5.53
CA ARG A 207 -4.02 -9.55 5.97
C ARG A 207 -5.29 -10.03 6.66
N GLN A 208 -5.91 -9.22 7.52
CA GLN A 208 -7.17 -9.57 8.18
C GLN A 208 -8.32 -9.74 7.19
N TRP A 209 -8.41 -8.91 6.14
CA TRP A 209 -9.36 -9.11 5.04
C TRP A 209 -9.14 -10.45 4.33
N ALA A 210 -7.88 -10.81 4.06
CA ALA A 210 -7.55 -12.07 3.40
C ALA A 210 -7.88 -13.29 4.25
N ASP A 211 -7.64 -13.22 5.57
CA ASP A 211 -7.91 -14.31 6.52
C ASP A 211 -9.41 -14.49 6.80
N LYS A 212 -10.11 -13.39 7.08
CA LYS A 212 -11.53 -13.41 7.46
C LYS A 212 -12.47 -13.47 6.24
N GLY A 213 -11.97 -13.09 5.06
CA GLY A 213 -12.76 -12.85 3.86
C GLY A 213 -13.70 -11.64 4.01
N TYR A 214 -14.32 -11.25 2.89
CA TYR A 214 -15.14 -10.03 2.81
C TYR A 214 -16.21 -9.92 3.91
N LEU A 215 -17.10 -10.91 4.02
CA LEU A 215 -18.19 -10.89 4.99
C LEU A 215 -17.70 -11.06 6.44
N GLY A 216 -16.63 -11.83 6.65
CA GLY A 216 -16.06 -12.06 7.97
C GLY A 216 -15.40 -10.80 8.53
N MET A 217 -14.69 -10.06 7.69
CA MET A 217 -14.09 -8.78 8.09
C MET A 217 -15.16 -7.73 8.38
N LEU A 218 -16.21 -7.62 7.57
CA LEU A 218 -17.34 -6.73 7.86
C LEU A 218 -18.03 -7.06 9.19
N TRP A 219 -18.24 -8.35 9.46
CA TRP A 219 -18.81 -8.79 10.73
C TRP A 219 -17.90 -8.43 11.91
N ALA A 220 -16.59 -8.68 11.78
CA ALA A 220 -15.62 -8.35 12.80
C ALA A 220 -15.55 -6.83 13.04
N ALA A 221 -15.56 -6.01 11.99
CA ALA A 221 -15.57 -4.55 12.10
C ALA A 221 -16.80 -4.04 12.86
N MET A 222 -17.95 -4.69 12.68
CA MET A 222 -19.18 -4.32 13.40
C MET A 222 -19.19 -4.80 14.86
N THR A 223 -18.52 -5.90 15.18
CA THR A 223 -18.66 -6.57 16.49
C THR A 223 -17.45 -6.42 17.40
N ASP A 224 -16.26 -6.17 16.86
CA ASP A 224 -15.00 -6.06 17.59
C ASP A 224 -13.96 -5.17 16.84
N SER A 225 -14.36 -3.94 16.50
CA SER A 225 -13.46 -2.99 15.84
C SER A 225 -12.19 -2.72 16.65
N ASP A 226 -12.31 -2.58 17.98
CA ASP A 226 -11.16 -2.31 18.86
C ASP A 226 -10.18 -3.50 18.91
N GLY A 227 -10.67 -4.73 18.74
CA GLY A 227 -9.83 -5.92 18.61
C GLY A 227 -9.04 -5.93 17.31
N ILE A 228 -9.70 -5.59 16.20
CA ILE A 228 -9.07 -5.48 14.87
C ILE A 228 -7.91 -4.48 14.88
N GLU A 229 -8.13 -3.28 15.41
CA GLU A 229 -7.11 -2.21 15.51
C GLU A 229 -5.91 -2.62 16.38
N LYS A 230 -6.17 -3.37 17.47
CA LYS A 230 -5.09 -3.89 18.34
C LYS A 230 -4.28 -4.96 17.64
N GLU A 231 -4.93 -5.86 16.92
CA GLU A 231 -4.27 -6.89 16.13
C GLU A 231 -3.46 -6.30 14.96
N ALA A 232 -3.84 -5.14 14.44
CA ALA A 232 -3.11 -4.41 13.41
C ALA A 232 -2.00 -3.48 13.96
N GLY A 233 -1.86 -3.37 15.28
CA GLY A 233 -0.83 -2.56 15.94
C GLY A 233 -1.21 -1.08 16.08
N LEU A 234 -1.80 -0.74 17.23
CA LEU A 234 -2.23 0.63 17.55
C LEU A 234 -1.11 1.67 17.47
N GLY A 235 0.10 1.30 17.84
CA GLY A 235 1.25 2.20 17.81
C GLY A 235 1.63 2.60 16.40
N ASP A 236 1.55 1.67 15.47
CA ASP A 236 1.86 1.89 14.05
C ASP A 236 0.74 2.62 13.32
N GLY A 237 -0.52 2.44 13.74
CA GLY A 237 -1.66 3.27 13.31
C GLY A 237 -1.70 4.67 13.95
N GLY A 238 -0.77 4.99 14.87
CA GLY A 238 -0.70 6.30 15.53
C GLY A 238 -1.72 6.52 16.65
N TYR A 239 -2.34 5.46 17.16
CA TYR A 239 -3.37 5.49 18.22
C TYR A 239 -2.79 5.43 19.65
N ARG A 240 -1.62 6.05 19.89
CA ARG A 240 -0.95 6.11 21.21
C ARG A 240 -0.94 7.51 21.82
#